data_AF-A0A7J4PRM2-F1
#
_entry.id   AF-A0A7J4PRM2-F1
#
_cell.length_a   1.000
_cell.length_b   1.000
_cell.length_c   1.000
_cell.angle_alpha   90.00
_cell.angle_beta   90.00
_cell.angle_gamma   90.00
#
_symmetry.space_group_name_H-M   'P 1'
#
loop_
_entity.id
_entity.type
_entity.pdbx_description
1 polymer ?
#
loop_
_entity_poly.entity_id
_entity_poly.type
_entity_poly.pdbx_seq_one_letter_code
_entity_poly.pdbx_strand_id
1 'polypeptide(L)'
;MSELKEIVITEEDYREYLKQRLRLTDPCMAEEVERVGFPFLFASGSELLRSYILNETEFISSLPDKLKMPDRGYAWYMFAQSVKEIHVDENEIVVKYKPQDDYRRPFKRFYL
;
A
#
# COMPACT_ATOMS: atom_id res chain seq x y z
N MET A 1 -1.79 -17.74 16.58
CA MET A 1 -2.50 -16.44 16.51
C MET A 1 -1.57 -15.47 15.83
N SER A 2 -1.98 -14.79 14.76
CA SER A 2 -1.12 -13.79 14.12
C SER A 2 -0.84 -12.62 15.05
N GLU A 3 0.32 -12.00 14.91
CA GLU A 3 0.72 -10.83 15.69
C GLU A 3 0.23 -9.54 15.02
N LEU A 4 0.02 -8.49 15.82
CA LEU A 4 -0.25 -7.16 15.31
C LEU A 4 1.06 -6.60 14.75
N LYS A 5 1.04 -6.19 13.48
CA LYS A 5 2.16 -5.55 12.78
C LYS A 5 1.88 -4.07 12.58
N GLU A 6 2.95 -3.32 12.38
CA GLU A 6 2.92 -1.89 12.11
C GLU A 6 3.85 -1.58 10.93
N ILE A 7 3.37 -0.74 10.03
CA ILE A 7 4.21 -0.07 9.02
C ILE A 7 4.10 1.44 9.25
N VAL A 8 5.25 2.09 9.31
CA VAL A 8 5.40 3.55 9.35
C VAL A 8 5.98 3.96 8.02
N ILE A 9 5.30 4.86 7.33
CA ILE A 9 5.69 5.37 6.03
C ILE A 9 6.04 6.83 6.23
N THR A 10 7.31 7.16 6.06
CA THR A 10 7.76 8.56 6.12
C THR A 10 7.75 9.17 4.72
N GLU A 11 7.64 10.49 4.65
CA GLU A 11 7.73 11.23 3.39
C GLU A 11 9.04 10.94 2.64
N GLU A 12 10.15 10.83 3.37
CA GLU A 12 11.47 10.59 2.82
C GLU A 12 11.57 9.20 2.15
N ASP A 13 11.16 8.14 2.86
CA ASP A 13 11.21 6.77 2.35
C ASP A 13 10.32 6.60 1.11
N TYR A 14 9.12 7.18 1.14
CA TYR A 14 8.21 7.12 0.02
C TYR A 14 8.73 7.91 -1.18
N ARG A 15 9.38 9.06 -0.95
CA ARG A 15 10.02 9.86 -2.01
C ARG A 15 11.16 9.09 -2.67
N GLU A 16 12.00 8.42 -1.89
CA GLU A 16 13.08 7.60 -2.43
C GLU A 16 12.52 6.46 -3.29
N TYR A 17 11.48 5.77 -2.80
CA TYR A 17 10.78 4.74 -3.56
C TYR A 17 10.25 5.25 -4.91
N LEU A 18 9.61 6.42 -4.93
CA LEU A 18 9.06 7.01 -6.15
C LEU A 18 10.16 7.33 -7.17
N LYS A 19 11.28 7.92 -6.72
CA LYS A 19 12.43 8.21 -7.59
C LYS A 19 12.96 6.95 -8.26
N GLN A 20 13.13 5.87 -7.49
CA GLN A 20 13.60 4.59 -8.00
C GLN A 20 12.59 3.96 -8.96
N ARG A 21 11.29 3.95 -8.60
CA ARG A 21 10.26 3.24 -9.34
C ARG A 21 9.86 3.93 -10.64
N LEU A 22 9.72 5.26 -10.62
CA LEU A 22 9.31 6.04 -11.79
C LEU A 22 10.48 6.34 -12.72
N ARG A 23 11.72 5.99 -12.32
CA ARG A 23 12.96 6.33 -13.06
C ARG A 23 12.96 7.79 -13.49
N LEU A 24 12.49 8.68 -12.62
CA LEU A 24 12.36 10.10 -12.95
C LEU A 24 13.76 10.66 -13.12
N THR A 25 14.18 10.77 -14.37
CA THR A 25 15.43 11.44 -14.76
C THR A 25 15.26 12.96 -14.79
N ASP A 26 14.01 13.44 -14.84
CA ASP A 26 13.66 14.85 -14.79
C ASP A 26 13.32 15.28 -13.34
N PRO A 27 14.13 16.17 -12.73
CA PRO A 27 13.88 16.68 -11.38
C PRO A 27 12.54 17.38 -11.21
N CYS A 28 12.01 18.03 -12.25
CA CYS A 28 10.78 18.81 -12.19
C CYS A 28 9.54 17.91 -12.01
N MET A 29 9.54 16.76 -12.69
CA MET A 29 8.46 15.76 -12.56
C MET A 29 8.52 15.03 -11.21
N ALA A 30 9.72 14.89 -10.62
CA ALA A 30 9.86 14.41 -9.25
C ALA A 30 9.25 15.41 -8.26
N GLU A 31 9.52 16.71 -8.42
CA GLU A 31 8.98 17.75 -7.54
C GLU A 31 7.45 17.85 -7.58
N GLU A 32 6.78 17.65 -8.71
CA GLU A 32 5.31 17.72 -8.78
C GLU A 32 4.63 16.60 -7.99
N VAL A 33 5.19 15.38 -8.02
CA VAL A 33 4.70 14.26 -7.21
C VAL A 33 5.00 14.51 -5.72
N GLU A 34 6.13 15.15 -5.41
CA GLU A 34 6.56 15.52 -4.05
C GLU A 34 5.68 16.60 -3.40
N ARG A 35 4.94 17.42 -4.17
CA ARG A 35 4.05 18.46 -3.61
C ARG A 35 2.72 17.92 -3.09
N VAL A 36 2.39 16.66 -3.34
CA VAL A 36 1.12 16.08 -2.95
C VAL A 36 1.25 15.45 -1.57
N GLY A 37 0.65 16.08 -0.56
CA GLY A 37 0.73 15.62 0.83
C GLY A 37 0.13 14.24 1.08
N PHE A 38 0.66 13.55 2.08
CA PHE A 38 0.24 12.22 2.51
C PHE A 38 -1.26 12.04 2.80
N PRO A 39 -1.94 12.99 3.47
CA PRO A 39 -3.39 12.89 3.68
C PRO A 39 -4.16 12.79 2.36
N PHE A 40 -3.75 13.55 1.34
CA PHE A 40 -4.38 13.51 0.03
C PHE A 40 -4.04 12.22 -0.73
N LEU A 41 -2.77 11.80 -0.74
CA LEU A 41 -2.37 10.55 -1.40
C LEU A 41 -3.10 9.34 -0.82
N PHE A 42 -3.26 9.31 0.50
CA PHE A 42 -4.02 8.28 1.19
C PHE A 42 -5.51 8.33 0.83
N ALA A 43 -6.16 9.49 0.99
CA ALA A 43 -7.59 9.65 0.75
C ALA A 43 -8.00 9.45 -0.71
N SER A 44 -7.16 9.87 -1.66
CA SER A 44 -7.38 9.66 -3.11
C SER A 44 -7.23 8.20 -3.53
N GLY A 45 -6.62 7.36 -2.68
CA GLY A 45 -6.38 5.97 -2.98
C GLY A 45 -5.28 5.76 -4.02
N SER A 46 -4.22 6.57 -3.95
CA SER A 46 -3.05 6.50 -4.84
C SER A 46 -2.56 5.07 -5.04
N GLU A 47 -2.52 4.63 -6.30
CA GLU A 47 -2.05 3.28 -6.66
C GLU A 47 -0.55 3.10 -6.31
N LEU A 48 0.23 4.17 -6.41
CA LEU A 48 1.65 4.17 -6.04
C LEU A 48 1.83 3.96 -4.54
N LEU A 49 1.04 4.66 -3.72
CA LEU A 49 1.08 4.50 -2.26
C LEU A 49 0.60 3.10 -1.85
N ARG A 50 -0.49 2.60 -2.44
CA ARG A 50 -0.97 1.22 -2.20
C ARG A 50 0.10 0.19 -2.58
N SER A 51 0.77 0.41 -3.70
CA SER A 51 1.85 -0.47 -4.18
C SER A 51 3.05 -0.44 -3.24
N TYR A 52 3.41 0.72 -2.72
CA TYR A 52 4.46 0.87 -1.72
C TYR A 52 4.12 0.07 -0.45
N ILE A 53 2.94 0.30 0.13
CA ILE A 53 2.47 -0.42 1.33
C ILE A 53 2.52 -1.93 1.14
N LEU A 54 2.00 -2.44 0.02
CA LEU A 54 1.97 -3.89 -0.24
C LEU A 54 3.37 -4.50 -0.40
N ASN A 55 4.33 -3.73 -0.93
CA ASN A 55 5.71 -4.16 -1.08
C ASN A 55 6.43 -4.17 0.27
N GLU A 56 6.40 -3.06 1.02
CA GLU A 56 7.11 -2.92 2.30
C GLU A 56 6.59 -3.88 3.37
N THR A 57 5.28 -4.18 3.35
CA THR A 57 4.69 -5.16 4.26
C THR A 57 4.94 -6.61 3.84
N GLU A 58 5.54 -6.83 2.66
CA GLU A 58 5.69 -8.13 2.01
C GLU A 58 4.37 -8.92 1.98
N PHE A 59 3.25 -8.20 1.85
CA PHE A 59 1.95 -8.80 2.12
C PHE A 59 1.64 -9.91 1.12
N ILE A 60 1.92 -9.69 -0.17
CA ILE A 60 1.64 -10.66 -1.24
C ILE A 60 2.43 -11.95 -1.06
N SER A 61 3.71 -11.87 -0.68
CA SER A 61 4.54 -13.05 -0.42
C SER A 61 4.11 -13.78 0.84
N SER A 62 3.56 -13.07 1.83
CA SER A 62 3.04 -13.66 3.08
C SER A 62 1.71 -14.41 2.93
N LEU A 63 0.98 -14.19 1.84
CA LEU A 63 -0.31 -14.87 1.62
C LEU A 63 -0.10 -16.37 1.34
N PRO A 64 -1.02 -17.24 1.77
CA PRO A 64 -1.06 -18.63 1.33
C PRO A 64 -1.11 -18.74 -0.20
N ASP A 65 -0.48 -19.75 -0.79
CA ASP A 65 -0.39 -19.87 -2.26
C ASP A 65 -1.76 -19.88 -2.95
N LYS A 66 -2.78 -20.46 -2.32
CA LYS A 66 -4.17 -20.45 -2.81
C LYS A 66 -4.79 -19.05 -2.92
N LEU A 67 -4.21 -18.05 -2.26
CA LEU A 67 -4.65 -16.65 -2.22
C LEU A 67 -3.71 -15.71 -2.98
N LYS A 68 -2.53 -16.17 -3.40
CA LYS A 68 -1.64 -15.38 -4.26
C LYS A 68 -2.34 -15.16 -5.60
N MET A 69 -2.65 -13.91 -5.93
CA MET A 69 -3.27 -13.52 -7.18
C MET A 69 -2.37 -12.51 -7.91
N PRO A 70 -2.37 -12.52 -9.26
CA PRO A 70 -1.54 -11.59 -10.03
C PRO A 70 -2.03 -10.13 -9.94
N ASP A 71 -3.31 -9.91 -9.61
CA ASP A 71 -3.92 -8.59 -9.55
C ASP A 71 -3.63 -7.89 -8.20
N ARG A 72 -2.97 -6.72 -8.27
CA ARG A 72 -2.61 -5.91 -7.09
C ARG A 72 -3.83 -5.31 -6.38
N GLY A 73 -4.92 -5.05 -7.09
CA GLY A 73 -6.18 -4.60 -6.49
C GLY A 73 -6.79 -5.68 -5.58
N TYR A 74 -6.61 -6.95 -5.93
CA TYR A 74 -7.05 -8.07 -5.07
C TYR A 74 -6.17 -8.20 -3.83
N ALA A 75 -4.85 -8.06 -3.97
CA ALA A 75 -3.94 -8.00 -2.83
C ALA A 75 -4.29 -6.86 -1.88
N TRP A 76 -4.54 -5.66 -2.43
CA TRP A 76 -4.98 -4.50 -1.65
C TRP A 76 -6.29 -4.75 -0.91
N TYR A 77 -7.28 -5.35 -1.56
CA TYR A 77 -8.55 -5.70 -0.92
C TYR A 77 -8.37 -6.68 0.25
N MET A 78 -7.45 -7.64 0.14
CA MET A 78 -7.14 -8.55 1.24
C MET A 78 -6.36 -7.84 2.35
N PHE A 79 -5.38 -7.00 2.01
CA PHE A 79 -4.65 -6.19 2.98
C PHE A 79 -5.59 -5.30 3.80
N ALA A 80 -6.54 -4.63 3.16
CA ALA A 80 -7.52 -3.78 3.82
C ALA A 80 -8.35 -4.52 4.89
N GLN A 81 -8.61 -5.82 4.72
CA GLN A 81 -9.32 -6.64 5.72
C GLN A 81 -8.45 -6.90 6.97
N SER A 82 -7.12 -6.82 6.84
CA SER A 82 -6.16 -7.01 7.94
C SER A 82 -5.95 -5.75 8.77
N VAL A 83 -6.21 -4.56 8.21
CA VAL A 83 -5.99 -3.27 8.87
C VAL A 83 -6.90 -3.12 10.10
N LYS A 84 -6.33 -2.55 11.17
CA LYS A 84 -7.01 -2.27 12.44
C LYS A 84 -7.05 -0.79 12.76
N GLU A 85 -5.99 -0.07 12.41
CA GLU A 85 -5.85 1.34 12.72
C GLU A 85 -5.01 2.01 11.64
N ILE A 86 -5.36 3.25 11.30
CA ILE A 86 -4.61 4.10 10.38
C ILE A 86 -4.53 5.48 11.00
N HIS A 87 -3.30 5.99 11.10
CA HIS A 87 -3.03 7.40 11.38
C HIS A 87 -2.35 8.01 10.17
N VAL A 88 -2.81 9.19 9.78
CA VAL A 88 -2.24 9.92 8.66
C VAL A 88 -2.05 11.36 9.12
N ASP A 89 -0.82 11.83 9.02
CA ASP A 89 -0.48 13.24 9.17
C ASP A 89 0.27 13.72 7.92
N GLU A 90 0.83 14.92 8.00
CA GLU A 90 1.52 15.56 6.88
C GLU A 90 2.84 14.86 6.51
N ASN A 91 3.51 14.25 7.48
CA ASN A 91 4.88 13.72 7.34
C ASN A 91 4.94 12.19 7.35
N GLU A 92 3.96 11.53 7.98
CA GLU A 92 3.90 10.08 8.09
C GLU A 92 2.50 9.47 7.95
N ILE A 93 2.49 8.22 7.52
CA ILE A 93 1.33 7.33 7.55
C ILE A 93 1.69 6.11 8.38
N VAL A 94 0.92 5.85 9.44
CA VAL A 94 1.06 4.66 10.28
C VAL A 94 -0.12 3.74 10.04
N VAL A 95 0.14 2.51 9.62
CA VAL A 95 -0.88 1.46 9.44
C VAL A 95 -0.59 0.31 10.38
N LYS A 96 -1.51 0.05 11.31
CA LYS A 96 -1.48 -1.17 12.13
C LYS A 96 -2.39 -2.21 11.53
N TYR A 97 -1.86 -3.40 11.29
CA TYR A 97 -2.56 -4.47 10.60
C TYR A 97 -2.23 -5.82 11.22
N LYS A 98 -3.19 -6.74 11.14
CA LYS A 98 -3.07 -8.09 11.68
C LYS A 98 -3.36 -9.10 10.56
N PRO A 99 -2.32 -9.74 9.99
CA PRO A 99 -2.50 -10.76 8.96
C PRO A 99 -3.47 -11.86 9.42
N GLN A 100 -4.21 -12.44 8.49
CA GLN A 100 -5.20 -13.48 8.76
C GLN A 100 -4.92 -14.70 7.87
N ASP A 101 -5.37 -15.87 8.30
CA ASP A 101 -5.20 -17.11 7.53
C ASP A 101 -6.29 -17.29 6.46
N ASP A 102 -7.39 -16.54 6.60
CA ASP A 102 -8.50 -16.53 5.66
C ASP A 102 -8.89 -15.09 5.31
N TYR A 103 -9.01 -14.83 4.02
CA TYR A 103 -9.41 -13.53 3.48
C TYR A 103 -10.59 -13.72 2.54
N ARG A 104 -11.55 -12.80 2.60
CA ARG A 104 -12.59 -12.74 1.58
C ARG A 104 -11.92 -12.40 0.26
N ARG A 105 -12.18 -13.22 -0.74
CA ARG A 105 -11.78 -12.91 -2.11
C ARG A 105 -12.65 -11.75 -2.61
N PRO A 106 -12.10 -10.85 -3.43
CA PRO A 106 -12.89 -9.83 -4.09
C PRO A 106 -13.98 -10.50 -4.93
N PHE A 107 -15.15 -9.85 -5.02
CA PHE A 107 -16.28 -10.37 -5.78
C PHE A 107 -15.81 -10.78 -7.18
N LYS A 108 -16.17 -11.99 -7.63
CA LYS A 108 -15.95 -12.37 -9.04
C LYS A 108 -16.58 -11.25 -9.87
N ARG A 109 -15.76 -10.48 -10.59
CA ARG A 109 -16.25 -9.59 -11.64
C ARG A 109 -17.05 -10.47 -12.59
N PHE A 110 -18.38 -10.38 -12.52
CA PHE A 110 -19.19 -10.61 -13.70
C PHE A 110 -18.75 -9.50 -14.65
N TYR A 111 -17.96 -9.87 -15.66
CA TYR A 111 -17.72 -8.97 -16.78
C TYR A 111 -19.10 -8.62 -17.36
N LEU A 112 -19.48 -7.35 -17.28
CA LEU A 112 -20.50 -6.75 -18.14
C LEU A 112 -19.82 -6.34 -19.44
#